data_AF-F0NZ96-F1
#
_entry.id   AF-F0NZ96-F1
#
_cell.length_a   1.000
_cell.length_b   1.000
_cell.length_c   1.000
_cell.angle_alpha   90.00
_cell.angle_beta   90.00
_cell.angle_gamma   90.00
#
_symmetry.space_group_name_H-M   'P 1'
#
loop_
_entity.id
_entity.type
_entity.pdbx_description
1 polymer ?
#
loop_
_entity_poly.entity_id
_entity_poly.type
_entity_poly.pdbx_seq_one_letter_code
_entity_poly.pdbx_strand_id
1 'polypeptide(L)'
;MSFAQRLKYYLIGIGLGIIVVFIFFGKRTFQCSYFPNARALDEAKFYPINYSPEVESFFRSHKIDTTFVKDQLFRRSTITNFGTEEVKAKPCRIYRANYDNADLQRKYEFVYKICKDFTYIESIKEVD
;
A
#
# COMPACT_ATOMS: atom_id res chain seq x y z
N MET A 1 13.43 -23.38 47.72
CA MET A 1 12.75 -22.92 46.49
C MET A 1 12.37 -24.14 45.68
N SER A 2 11.09 -24.46 45.57
CA SER A 2 10.63 -25.56 44.71
C SER A 2 10.75 -25.20 43.23
N PHE A 3 10.80 -26.20 42.35
CA PHE A 3 10.78 -25.99 40.90
C PHE A 3 9.63 -25.09 40.46
N ALA A 4 8.43 -25.30 41.03
CA ALA A 4 7.25 -24.49 40.76
C ALA A 4 7.42 -23.01 41.12
N GLN A 5 8.13 -22.69 42.21
CA GLN A 5 8.41 -21.30 42.60
C GLN A 5 9.34 -20.63 41.60
N ARG A 6 10.40 -21.32 41.14
CA ARG A 6 11.31 -20.80 40.10
C ARG A 6 10.57 -20.52 38.80
N LEU A 7 9.70 -21.45 38.38
CA LEU A 7 8.90 -21.30 37.16
C LEU A 7 7.99 -20.06 37.19
N LYS A 8 7.33 -19.79 38.33
CA LYS A 8 6.48 -18.60 38.49
C LYS A 8 7.26 -17.30 38.29
N TYR A 9 8.45 -17.17 38.88
CA TYR A 9 9.26 -15.96 38.73
C TYR A 9 9.72 -15.74 37.28
N TYR A 10 10.08 -16.81 36.56
CA TYR A 10 10.41 -16.70 35.14
C TYR A 10 9.22 -16.27 34.28
N LEU A 11 8.02 -16.82 34.54
CA LEU A 11 6.81 -16.43 33.80
C LEU A 11 6.42 -14.97 34.04
N ILE A 12 6.63 -14.44 35.24
CA ILE A 12 6.41 -13.02 35.53
C ILE A 12 7.37 -12.14 34.73
N GLY A 13 8.67 -12.50 34.70
CA GLY A 13 9.67 -11.78 33.91
C GLY A 13 9.38 -11.82 32.41
N ILE A 14 9.02 -12.99 31.88
CA ILE A 14 8.63 -13.16 30.47
C ILE A 14 7.36 -12.35 30.17
N GLY A 15 6.36 -12.39 31.04
CA GLY A 15 5.12 -11.63 30.88
C GLY A 15 5.39 -10.12 30.80
N LEU A 16 6.21 -9.59 31.70
CA LEU A 16 6.63 -8.19 31.65
C LEU A 16 7.43 -7.86 30.38
N GLY A 17 8.33 -8.75 29.96
CA GLY A 17 9.08 -8.59 28.72
C GLY A 17 8.18 -8.52 27.48
N ILE A 18 7.17 -9.39 27.40
CA ILE A 18 6.18 -9.41 26.32
C ILE A 18 5.38 -8.08 26.29
N ILE A 19 4.96 -7.58 27.46
CA ILE A 19 4.23 -6.29 27.56
C ILE A 19 5.10 -5.14 27.00
N VAL A 20 6.38 -5.08 27.38
CA VAL A 20 7.31 -4.05 26.89
C VAL A 20 7.46 -4.16 25.37
N VAL A 21 7.66 -5.36 24.83
CA VAL A 21 7.76 -5.56 23.37
C VAL A 21 6.50 -5.06 22.66
N PHE A 22 5.29 -5.36 23.17
CA PHE A 22 4.05 -4.90 22.56
C PHE A 22 3.87 -3.38 22.59
N ILE A 23 4.35 -2.69 23.63
CA ILE A 23 4.27 -1.23 23.73
C ILE A 23 5.23 -0.57 22.72
N PHE A 24 6.48 -1.04 22.64
CA PHE A 24 7.50 -0.42 21.78
C PHE A 24 7.36 -0.82 20.30
N PHE A 25 7.07 -2.10 20.05
CA PHE A 25 6.95 -2.69 18.72
C PHE A 25 5.50 -3.04 18.38
N GLY A 26 4.54 -2.23 18.83
CA GLY A 26 3.11 -2.42 18.57
C GLY A 26 2.73 -2.45 17.07
N LYS A 27 1.52 -2.01 16.70
CA LYS A 27 1.04 -2.14 15.31
C LYS A 27 1.83 -1.26 14.32
N ARG A 28 3.00 -1.73 13.88
CA ARG A 28 3.76 -1.17 12.77
C ARG A 28 3.55 -2.08 11.58
N THR A 29 2.95 -1.55 10.52
CA THR A 29 2.91 -2.23 9.23
C THR A 29 4.29 -2.12 8.60
N PHE A 30 5.20 -3.04 8.92
CA PHE A 30 6.49 -3.17 8.23
C PHE A 30 6.23 -3.69 6.80
N GLN A 31 5.91 -2.79 5.87
CA GLN A 31 5.84 -3.10 4.45
C GLN A 31 7.24 -2.93 3.87
N CYS A 32 8.11 -3.91 4.10
CA CYS A 32 9.47 -3.93 3.55
C CYS A 32 9.43 -4.48 2.12
N SER A 33 8.83 -3.73 1.20
CA SER A 33 8.85 -4.05 -0.22
C SER A 33 10.22 -3.70 -0.81
N TYR A 34 11.01 -4.74 -1.11
CA TYR A 34 12.37 -4.60 -1.65
C TYR A 34 12.38 -4.22 -3.13
N PHE A 35 11.43 -4.72 -3.92
CA PHE A 35 11.39 -4.48 -5.36
C PHE A 35 10.87 -3.07 -5.69
N PRO A 36 11.47 -2.37 -6.69
CA PRO A 36 11.05 -1.02 -7.08
C PRO A 36 9.55 -0.89 -7.41
N ASN A 37 8.96 -1.90 -8.06
CA ASN A 37 7.52 -1.95 -8.33
C ASN A 37 6.68 -1.87 -7.06
N ALA A 38 6.88 -2.83 -6.17
CA ALA A 38 6.15 -2.90 -4.91
C ALA A 38 6.40 -1.65 -4.03
N ARG A 39 7.63 -1.13 -4.02
CA ARG A 39 7.98 0.07 -3.25
C ARG A 39 7.18 1.30 -3.70
N ALA A 40 7.11 1.58 -5.00
CA ALA A 40 6.39 2.75 -5.52
C ALA A 40 4.88 2.64 -5.26
N LEU A 41 4.32 1.45 -5.43
CA LEU A 41 2.90 1.18 -5.19
C LEU A 41 2.53 1.25 -3.69
N ASP A 42 3.39 0.73 -2.81
CA ASP A 42 3.18 0.83 -1.37
C ASP A 42 3.32 2.27 -0.87
N GLU A 43 4.24 3.05 -1.45
CA GLU A 43 4.36 4.49 -1.17
C GLU A 43 3.07 5.22 -1.56
N ALA A 44 2.51 4.93 -2.73
CA ALA A 44 1.23 5.51 -3.18
C ALA A 44 0.06 5.18 -2.23
N LYS A 45 0.06 3.98 -1.65
CA LYS A 45 -0.97 3.52 -0.70
C LYS A 45 -0.84 4.17 0.69
N PHE A 46 0.38 4.55 1.07
CA PHE A 46 0.68 5.14 2.38
C PHE A 46 0.13 6.56 2.52
N TYR A 47 0.23 7.35 1.45
CA TYR A 47 -0.27 8.73 1.45
C TYR A 47 -1.80 8.79 1.30
N PRO A 48 -2.45 9.89 1.74
CA PRO A 48 -3.84 10.15 1.43
C PRO A 48 -4.04 10.22 -0.09
N ILE A 49 -5.06 9.52 -0.59
CA ILE A 49 -5.34 9.37 -2.03
C ILE A 49 -6.46 10.32 -2.42
N ASN A 50 -6.16 11.20 -3.37
CA ASN A 50 -7.09 12.11 -4.03
C ASN A 50 -7.34 11.63 -5.46
N TYR A 51 -8.50 11.99 -6.01
CA TYR A 51 -8.94 11.52 -7.33
C TYR A 51 -9.26 12.70 -8.23
N SER A 52 -9.06 12.54 -9.54
CA SER A 52 -9.62 13.46 -10.51
C SER A 52 -11.15 13.27 -10.63
N PRO A 53 -11.89 14.29 -11.06
CA PRO A 53 -13.34 14.16 -11.26
C PRO A 53 -13.73 13.01 -12.21
N GLU A 54 -12.89 12.75 -13.22
CA GLU A 54 -13.05 11.63 -14.14
C GLU A 54 -12.94 10.29 -13.40
N VAL A 55 -11.89 10.13 -12.59
CA VAL A 55 -11.67 8.91 -11.79
C VAL A 55 -12.77 8.69 -10.76
N GLU A 56 -13.26 9.75 -10.10
CA GLU A 56 -14.38 9.63 -9.17
C GLU A 56 -15.64 9.12 -9.86
N SER A 57 -15.94 9.64 -11.07
CA SER A 57 -17.08 9.21 -11.85
C SER A 57 -16.95 7.74 -12.29
N PHE A 58 -15.75 7.32 -12.69
CA PHE A 58 -15.42 5.95 -13.06
C PHE A 58 -15.57 4.98 -11.87
N PHE A 59 -15.08 5.37 -10.69
CA PHE A 59 -15.22 4.55 -9.48
C PHE A 59 -16.67 4.40 -9.04
N ARG A 60 -17.49 5.46 -9.17
CA ARG A 60 -18.92 5.38 -8.88
C ARG A 60 -19.65 4.45 -9.85
N SER A 61 -19.35 4.51 -11.15
CA SER A 61 -20.01 3.65 -12.15
C SER A 61 -19.60 2.18 -12.01
N HIS A 62 -18.34 1.89 -11.70
CA HIS A 62 -17.82 0.53 -11.57
C HIS A 62 -17.89 -0.04 -10.13
N LYS A 63 -18.50 0.71 -9.21
CA LYS A 63 -18.63 0.36 -7.78
C LYS A 63 -17.28 0.00 -7.15
N ILE A 64 -16.27 0.84 -7.41
CA ILE A 64 -14.91 0.67 -6.88
C ILE A 64 -14.80 1.41 -5.55
N ASP A 65 -14.53 0.65 -4.48
CA ASP A 65 -14.34 1.17 -3.14
C ASP A 65 -12.87 1.49 -2.82
N THR A 66 -12.64 2.27 -1.76
CA THR A 66 -11.29 2.62 -1.29
C THR A 66 -10.47 1.41 -0.88
N THR A 67 -11.12 0.34 -0.40
CA THR A 67 -10.48 -0.95 -0.10
C THR A 67 -9.98 -1.62 -1.36
N PHE A 68 -10.76 -1.62 -2.45
CA PHE A 68 -10.34 -2.15 -3.74
C PHE A 68 -9.12 -1.39 -4.27
N VAL A 69 -9.12 -0.06 -4.19
CA VAL A 69 -7.99 0.77 -4.64
C VAL A 69 -6.70 0.38 -3.90
N LYS A 70 -6.74 0.24 -2.58
CA LYS A 70 -5.54 -0.06 -1.77
C LYS A 70 -5.09 -1.52 -1.87
N ASP A 71 -6.02 -2.47 -1.78
CA ASP A 71 -5.71 -3.89 -1.61
C ASP A 71 -5.69 -4.67 -2.92
N GLN A 72 -6.35 -4.15 -3.97
CA GLN A 72 -6.36 -4.75 -5.30
C GLN A 72 -5.52 -3.90 -6.26
N LEU A 73 -5.95 -2.67 -6.55
CA LEU A 73 -5.38 -1.85 -7.63
C LEU A 73 -3.89 -1.58 -7.40
N PHE A 74 -3.51 -1.00 -6.26
CA PHE A 74 -2.10 -0.72 -5.96
C PHE A 74 -1.30 -1.98 -5.61
N ARG A 75 -1.90 -3.02 -5.03
CA ARG A 75 -1.16 -4.21 -4.61
C ARG A 75 -0.77 -5.15 -5.77
N ARG A 76 -1.63 -5.26 -6.78
CA ARG A 76 -1.47 -6.21 -7.90
C ARG A 76 -1.05 -5.56 -9.21
N SER A 77 -0.85 -4.25 -9.25
CA SER A 77 -0.46 -3.57 -10.49
C SER A 77 1.04 -3.66 -10.78
N THR A 78 1.36 -3.51 -12.06
CA THR A 78 2.73 -3.45 -12.58
C THR A 78 2.94 -2.09 -13.21
N ILE A 79 3.94 -1.36 -12.71
CA ILE A 79 4.33 -0.07 -13.28
C ILE A 79 5.11 -0.28 -14.58
N THR A 80 4.74 0.46 -15.62
CA THR A 80 5.29 0.31 -16.98
C THR A 80 6.31 1.39 -17.34
N ASN A 81 6.29 2.56 -16.68
CA ASN A 81 7.10 3.72 -17.07
C ASN A 81 8.38 3.91 -16.21
N PHE A 82 8.94 2.83 -15.66
CA PHE A 82 10.15 2.91 -14.83
C PHE A 82 11.33 3.51 -15.59
N GLY A 83 12.04 4.44 -14.93
CA GLY A 83 13.26 5.07 -15.48
C GLY A 83 13.01 6.25 -16.43
N THR A 84 11.74 6.55 -16.75
CA THR A 84 11.37 7.71 -17.57
C THR A 84 11.56 9.03 -16.82
N GLU A 85 11.62 10.14 -17.57
CA GLU A 85 11.71 11.48 -16.98
C GLU A 85 10.43 11.86 -16.20
N GLU A 86 9.28 11.27 -16.54
CA GLU A 86 8.02 11.39 -15.79
C GLU A 86 8.17 10.93 -14.33
N VAL A 87 8.92 9.84 -14.10
CA VAL A 87 9.17 9.29 -12.76
C VAL A 87 10.16 10.16 -11.96
N LYS A 88 11.01 10.92 -12.64
CA LYS A 88 11.98 11.84 -12.01
C LYS A 88 11.44 13.25 -11.85
N ALA A 89 10.23 13.52 -12.35
CA ALA A 89 9.61 14.83 -12.31
C ALA A 89 9.49 15.35 -10.85
N LYS A 90 9.72 16.66 -10.70
CA LYS A 90 9.53 17.41 -9.45
C LYS A 90 8.48 18.49 -9.72
N PRO A 91 7.53 18.77 -8.81
CA PRO A 91 7.46 18.31 -7.41
C PRO A 91 6.83 16.93 -7.18
N CYS A 92 6.15 16.36 -8.18
CA CYS A 92 5.47 15.08 -8.07
C CYS A 92 5.97 14.10 -9.13
N ARG A 93 6.17 12.83 -8.72
CA ARG A 93 6.59 11.74 -9.60
C ARG A 93 5.38 11.11 -10.25
N ILE A 94 5.42 10.87 -11.55
CA ILE A 94 4.28 10.35 -12.33
C ILE A 94 4.55 8.89 -12.69
N TYR A 95 3.60 8.02 -12.37
CA TYR A 95 3.67 6.59 -12.62
C TYR A 95 2.49 6.13 -13.46
N ARG A 96 2.76 5.21 -14.39
CA ARG A 96 1.76 4.51 -15.20
C ARG A 96 1.76 3.06 -14.78
N ALA A 97 0.60 2.52 -14.46
CA ALA A 97 0.48 1.18 -13.95
C ALA A 97 -0.68 0.42 -14.59
N ASN A 98 -0.41 -0.85 -14.85
CA ASN A 98 -1.37 -1.81 -15.38
C ASN A 98 -1.77 -2.75 -14.26
N TYR A 99 -3.06 -2.79 -13.98
CA TYR A 99 -3.67 -3.77 -13.11
C TYR A 99 -4.26 -4.87 -13.98
N ASP A 100 -3.82 -6.10 -13.75
CA ASP A 100 -4.39 -7.30 -14.37
C ASP A 100 -4.77 -8.27 -13.27
N ASN A 101 -6.05 -8.66 -13.24
CA ASN A 101 -6.55 -9.64 -12.31
C ASN A 101 -7.40 -10.68 -13.03
N ALA A 102 -6.79 -11.84 -13.26
CA ALA A 102 -7.43 -13.00 -13.88
C ALA A 102 -8.67 -13.50 -13.12
N ASP A 103 -8.69 -13.37 -11.78
CA ASP A 103 -9.81 -13.84 -10.95
C ASP A 103 -11.06 -12.97 -11.14
N LEU A 104 -10.86 -11.67 -11.38
CA LEU A 104 -11.95 -10.68 -11.50
C LEU A 104 -12.27 -10.32 -12.96
N GLN A 105 -11.50 -10.83 -13.93
CA GLN A 105 -11.60 -10.50 -15.35
C GLN A 105 -11.66 -8.98 -15.62
N ARG A 106 -10.90 -8.21 -14.83
CA ARG A 106 -10.83 -6.76 -14.94
C ARG A 106 -9.39 -6.36 -15.18
N LYS A 107 -9.14 -5.58 -16.23
CA LYS A 107 -7.85 -4.95 -16.48
C LYS A 107 -8.03 -3.45 -16.48
N TYR A 108 -7.16 -2.77 -15.74
CA TYR A 108 -7.16 -1.32 -15.68
C TYR A 108 -5.79 -0.77 -16.01
N GLU A 109 -5.74 0.26 -16.85
CA GLU A 109 -4.57 1.10 -17.00
C GLU A 109 -4.86 2.43 -16.29
N PHE A 110 -3.95 2.85 -15.41
CA PHE A 110 -4.12 4.08 -14.67
C PHE A 110 -2.82 4.84 -14.49
N VAL A 111 -2.98 6.15 -14.35
CA VAL A 111 -1.89 7.10 -14.14
C VAL A 111 -2.09 7.76 -12.80
N TYR A 112 -1.05 7.76 -11.98
CA TYR A 112 -1.09 8.40 -10.67
C TYR A 112 0.20 9.16 -10.40
N LYS A 113 0.09 10.18 -9.54
CA LYS A 113 1.18 11.06 -9.13
C LYS A 113 1.43 10.89 -7.65
N ILE A 114 2.68 10.70 -7.28
CA ILE A 114 3.13 10.74 -5.88
C ILE A 114 3.75 12.11 -5.65
N CYS A 115 3.07 12.93 -4.85
CA CYS A 115 3.59 14.19 -4.33
C CYS A 115 4.14 13.97 -2.92
N LYS A 116 4.63 15.04 -2.26
CA LYS A 116 5.26 14.93 -0.94
C LYS A 116 4.32 14.39 0.15
N ASP A 117 3.05 14.81 0.13
CA ASP A 117 2.11 14.55 1.23
C ASP A 117 0.82 13.83 0.78
N PHE A 118 0.63 13.61 -0.53
CA PHE A 118 -0.56 12.97 -1.08
C PHE A 118 -0.25 12.23 -2.38
N THR A 119 -1.14 11.28 -2.71
CA THR A 119 -1.18 10.60 -3.99
C THR A 119 -2.39 11.06 -4.77
N TYR A 120 -2.24 11.33 -6.05
CA TYR A 120 -3.32 11.79 -6.92
C TYR A 120 -3.49 10.85 -8.10
N ILE A 121 -4.67 10.23 -8.25
CA ILE A 121 -4.99 9.42 -9.43
C ILE A 121 -5.53 10.35 -10.51
N GLU A 122 -4.81 10.47 -11.61
CA GLU A 122 -5.12 11.40 -12.69
C GLU A 122 -6.14 10.82 -13.65
N SER A 123 -5.93 9.58 -14.10
CA SER A 123 -6.81 8.91 -15.05
C SER A 123 -6.82 7.40 -14.82
N ILE A 124 -7.95 6.76 -15.09
CA ILE A 124 -8.09 5.31 -15.12
C ILE A 124 -8.95 4.90 -16.31
N LYS A 125 -8.59 3.82 -16.98
CA LYS A 125 -9.32 3.24 -18.10
C LYS A 125 -9.39 1.73 -17.93
N GLU A 126 -10.54 1.16 -18.30
CA GLU A 126 -10.68 -0.28 -18.46
C GLU A 126 -10.08 -0.69 -19.80
N VAL A 127 -9.35 -1.80 -19.79
CA VAL A 127 -8.73 -2.39 -20.97
C VAL A 127 -9.40 -3.75 -21.19
N ASP A 128 -9.87 -4.01 -22.41
CA ASP A 128 -10.46 -5.30 -22.78
C ASP A 128 -9.39 -6.43 -22.84
#